data_AF-A0A8H3G7Z3-F1
#
_entry.id   AF-A0A8H3G7Z3-F1
#
_cell.length_a   1.000
_cell.length_b   1.000
_cell.length_c   1.000
_cell.angle_alpha   90.00
_cell.angle_beta   90.00
_cell.angle_gamma   90.00
#
_symmetry.space_group_name_H-M   'P 1'
#
loop_
_entity.id
_entity.type
_entity.pdbx_description
1 polymer ?
#
loop_
_entity_poly.entity_id
_entity_poly.type
_entity_poly.pdbx_seq_one_letter_code
_entity_poly.pdbx_strand_id
1 'polypeptide(L)'
;MPNVPISTQNQRLPEFRLYIQTVDDGVAPCAPPPAGTSPAFLSLAVCKPVLRRRMRAGDTLIGLTGAALVEEGYPKMAIIYIAIVDEVMDGKDNFTNVGRDNVRVLICRDFRYFAKQAVEIPDWAPCLRKLSQKMGRGCPVVTNESEIRQELKRLRKYTWSKETRYTPIALGNGPRRSSRGEEEVEEASEYFDEEDVEEDEERKEEEEDVEEDEEMEETRKIRRRKTRRVQLDHALKNASVWVDGGWSTNEAADNSSLKVR
;
A
#
# COMPACT_ATOMS: atom_id res chain seq x y z
N MET A 1 -32.84 21.36 19.78
CA MET A 1 -31.43 20.98 19.56
C MET A 1 -30.85 21.91 18.50
N PRO A 2 -30.00 22.90 18.85
CA PRO A 2 -29.37 23.76 17.85
C PRO A 2 -28.34 22.96 17.04
N ASN A 3 -28.49 23.00 15.72
CA ASN A 3 -27.60 22.40 14.75
C ASN A 3 -26.22 23.09 14.88
N VAL A 4 -25.27 22.44 15.54
CA VAL A 4 -23.93 23.01 15.74
C VAL A 4 -23.28 23.14 14.36
N PRO A 5 -22.91 24.36 13.91
CA PRO A 5 -22.25 24.52 12.62
C PRO A 5 -20.97 23.69 12.65
N ILE A 6 -20.87 22.75 11.71
CA ILE A 6 -19.67 21.95 11.47
C ILE A 6 -18.52 22.92 11.42
N SER A 7 -17.70 22.89 12.47
CA SER A 7 -16.50 23.71 12.59
C SER A 7 -15.76 23.67 11.26
N THR A 8 -15.42 24.85 10.74
CA THR A 8 -14.56 25.07 9.57
C THR A 8 -13.14 24.57 9.88
N GLN A 9 -13.02 23.29 10.23
CA GLN A 9 -11.75 22.61 10.42
C GLN A 9 -10.99 22.77 9.10
N ASN A 10 -9.77 23.30 9.21
CA ASN A 10 -8.80 23.46 8.13
C ASN A 10 -8.98 22.38 7.06
N GLN A 11 -9.66 22.75 5.97
CA GLN A 11 -9.92 21.83 4.87
C GLN A 11 -8.61 21.59 4.13
N ARG A 12 -7.86 20.62 4.63
CA ARG A 12 -6.66 20.12 3.96
C ARG A 12 -7.09 19.62 2.59
N LEU A 13 -6.34 20.00 1.56
CA LEU A 13 -6.59 19.49 0.23
C LEU A 13 -6.37 17.97 0.18
N PRO A 14 -7.25 17.21 -0.49
CA PRO A 14 -7.08 15.77 -0.68
C PRO A 14 -5.70 15.41 -1.21
N GLU A 15 -5.05 14.45 -0.56
CA GLU A 15 -3.73 13.94 -0.96
C GLU A 15 -3.86 12.70 -1.83
N PHE A 16 -2.81 12.47 -2.63
CA PHE A 16 -2.64 11.22 -3.34
C PHE A 16 -1.54 10.42 -2.65
N ARG A 17 -1.77 9.11 -2.52
CA ARG A 17 -0.77 8.17 -2.03
C ARG A 17 -0.64 7.03 -3.04
N LEU A 18 0.61 6.68 -3.34
CA LEU A 18 0.94 5.56 -4.20
C LEU A 18 1.53 4.45 -3.35
N TYR A 19 1.23 3.20 -3.70
CA TYR A 19 1.75 2.02 -3.04
C TYR A 19 2.03 0.91 -4.06
N ILE A 20 3.09 0.14 -3.84
CA ILE A 20 3.42 -1.04 -4.66
C ILE A 20 2.82 -2.29 -4.00
N GLN A 21 1.82 -2.88 -4.66
CA GLN A 21 1.22 -4.16 -4.31
C GLN A 21 2.14 -5.30 -4.77
N THR A 22 2.45 -6.23 -3.87
CA THR A 22 3.32 -7.37 -4.16
C THR A 22 2.58 -8.70 -4.24
N VAL A 23 1.35 -8.77 -3.74
CA VAL A 23 0.51 -9.97 -3.71
C VAL A 23 -0.92 -9.52 -4.04
N ASP A 24 -1.62 -10.28 -4.88
CA ASP A 24 -3.02 -10.04 -5.24
C ASP A 24 -3.74 -11.39 -5.16
N ASP A 25 -3.84 -11.87 -3.94
CA ASP A 25 -4.51 -13.12 -3.55
C ASP A 25 -6.04 -13.01 -3.59
N GLY A 26 -6.59 -11.90 -4.09
CA GLY A 26 -8.02 -11.61 -4.02
C GLY A 26 -8.52 -11.30 -2.59
N VAL A 27 -7.64 -11.39 -1.58
CA VAL A 27 -7.88 -10.90 -0.22
C VAL A 27 -7.71 -9.38 -0.17
N ALA A 28 -7.17 -8.79 -1.25
CA ALA A 28 -7.37 -7.38 -1.53
C ALA A 28 -8.89 -7.09 -1.54
N PRO A 29 -9.35 -6.22 -0.63
CA PRO A 29 -10.54 -6.38 0.18
C PRO A 29 -11.79 -5.91 -0.55
N CYS A 30 -12.13 -6.55 -1.66
CA CYS A 30 -13.47 -6.44 -2.19
C CYS A 30 -14.29 -7.41 -1.36
N ALA A 31 -14.98 -6.97 -0.32
CA ALA A 31 -16.07 -7.77 0.20
C ALA A 31 -17.12 -7.81 -0.92
N PRO A 32 -17.27 -8.91 -1.68
CA PRO A 32 -18.48 -9.03 -2.47
C PRO A 32 -19.61 -8.92 -1.45
N PRO A 33 -20.64 -8.12 -1.72
CA PRO A 33 -21.72 -8.09 -0.78
C PRO A 33 -22.29 -9.51 -0.66
N PRO A 34 -22.58 -9.98 0.56
CA PRO A 34 -23.43 -11.16 0.69
C PRO A 34 -24.69 -10.90 -0.15
N ALA A 35 -25.21 -11.95 -0.79
CA ALA A 35 -26.34 -11.83 -1.70
C ALA A 35 -27.51 -11.11 -0.98
N GLY A 36 -27.65 -9.80 -1.22
CA GLY A 36 -28.81 -9.01 -0.81
C GLY A 36 -28.60 -7.78 0.08
N THR A 37 -27.46 -7.53 0.74
CA THR A 37 -27.53 -6.59 1.91
C THR A 37 -26.48 -5.49 2.06
N SER A 38 -25.48 -5.33 1.19
CA SER A 38 -24.58 -4.16 1.27
C SER A 38 -23.97 -3.75 -0.06
N PRO A 39 -23.51 -2.50 -0.23
CA PRO A 39 -22.69 -2.11 -1.37
C PRO A 39 -21.27 -2.64 -1.22
N ALA A 40 -20.65 -3.07 -2.33
CA ALA A 40 -19.24 -3.43 -2.34
C ALA A 40 -18.38 -2.25 -1.85
N PHE A 41 -17.43 -2.52 -0.96
CA PHE A 41 -16.46 -1.53 -0.50
C PHE A 41 -15.07 -2.14 -0.49
N LEU A 42 -14.06 -1.29 -0.68
CA LEU A 42 -12.66 -1.66 -0.53
C LEU A 42 -12.22 -1.35 0.90
N SER A 43 -11.95 -2.37 1.71
CA SER A 43 -11.52 -2.20 3.11
C SER A 43 -10.04 -2.47 3.31
N LEU A 44 -9.19 -1.45 3.39
CA LEU A 44 -7.74 -1.64 3.47
C LEU A 44 -7.26 -2.08 4.87
N ALA A 45 -8.05 -2.93 5.55
CA ALA A 45 -7.82 -3.48 6.88
C ALA A 45 -6.51 -4.27 6.94
N VAL A 46 -6.14 -5.03 5.91
CA VAL A 46 -4.89 -5.80 5.86
C VAL A 46 -3.70 -4.95 5.36
N CYS A 47 -3.97 -3.75 4.84
CA CYS A 47 -2.96 -2.96 4.15
C CYS A 47 -1.98 -2.26 5.10
N LYS A 48 -0.81 -1.90 4.55
CA LYS A 48 0.34 -1.36 5.29
C LYS A 48 -0.07 -0.36 6.39
N PRO A 49 0.32 -0.59 7.67
CA PRO A 49 -0.02 0.28 8.79
C PRO A 49 0.27 1.77 8.56
N VAL A 50 1.29 2.10 7.77
CA VAL A 50 1.67 3.49 7.44
C VAL A 50 0.57 4.22 6.66
N LEU A 51 -0.12 3.55 5.73
CA LEU A 51 -1.24 4.16 4.99
C LEU A 51 -2.41 4.43 5.93
N ARG A 52 -2.79 3.43 6.72
CA ARG A 52 -3.90 3.49 7.69
C ARG A 52 -3.71 4.64 8.70
N ARG A 53 -2.48 4.90 9.15
CA ARG A 53 -2.17 5.99 10.08
C ARG A 53 -2.25 7.39 9.45
N ARG A 54 -1.97 7.53 8.15
CA ARG A 54 -1.77 8.85 7.52
C ARG A 54 -2.91 9.31 6.63
N MET A 55 -3.69 8.39 6.08
CA MET A 55 -4.81 8.69 5.20
C MET A 55 -5.98 9.29 5.98
N ARG A 56 -6.75 10.13 5.30
CA ARG A 56 -7.98 10.76 5.79
C ARG A 56 -9.09 10.61 4.75
N ALA A 57 -10.33 10.82 5.17
CA ALA A 57 -11.46 10.94 4.25
C ALA A 57 -11.15 11.98 3.15
N GLY A 58 -11.46 11.62 1.91
CA GLY A 58 -11.17 12.38 0.69
C GLY A 58 -9.83 12.05 0.01
N ASP A 59 -8.86 11.47 0.73
CA ASP A 59 -7.56 11.10 0.13
C ASP A 59 -7.76 10.03 -0.96
N THR A 60 -6.90 10.04 -1.98
CA THR A 60 -6.90 9.06 -3.07
C THR A 60 -5.72 8.11 -2.93
N LEU A 61 -6.00 6.81 -2.88
CA LEU A 61 -5.00 5.75 -2.89
C LEU A 61 -4.90 5.11 -4.27
N ILE A 62 -3.66 4.86 -4.71
CA ILE A 62 -3.36 4.18 -5.96
C ILE A 62 -2.46 2.99 -5.67
N GLY A 63 -2.92 1.79 -6.00
CA GLY A 63 -2.13 0.57 -5.98
C GLY A 63 -1.47 0.34 -7.34
N LEU A 64 -0.15 0.14 -7.34
CA LEU A 64 0.64 -0.23 -8.50
C LEU A 64 1.15 -1.66 -8.38
N THR A 65 1.33 -2.35 -9.50
CA THR A 65 1.89 -3.71 -9.53
C THR A 65 3.38 -3.70 -9.23
N GLY A 66 3.80 -4.57 -8.31
CA GLY A 66 5.20 -4.85 -7.99
C GLY A 66 5.77 -6.00 -8.81
N ALA A 67 7.07 -6.27 -8.65
CA ALA A 67 7.77 -7.31 -9.40
C ALA A 67 7.17 -8.71 -9.24
N ALA A 68 6.74 -9.08 -8.03
CA ALA A 68 6.13 -10.38 -7.75
C ALA A 68 4.83 -10.58 -8.55
N LEU A 69 3.96 -9.57 -8.63
CA LEU A 69 2.75 -9.64 -9.46
C LEU A 69 3.06 -9.77 -10.96
N VAL A 70 4.19 -9.25 -11.43
CA VAL A 70 4.59 -9.44 -12.84
C VAL A 70 4.86 -10.91 -13.15
N GLU A 71 5.41 -11.65 -12.19
CA GLU A 71 5.64 -13.10 -12.31
C GLU A 71 4.31 -13.87 -12.39
N GLU A 72 3.25 -13.33 -11.79
CA GLU A 72 1.87 -13.87 -11.84
C GLU A 72 1.07 -13.42 -13.09
N GLY A 73 1.73 -12.70 -14.01
CA GLY A 73 1.16 -12.27 -15.28
C GLY A 73 0.52 -10.88 -15.28
N TYR A 74 0.77 -10.06 -14.25
CA TYR A 74 0.33 -8.67 -14.25
C TYR A 74 1.28 -7.80 -15.08
N PRO A 75 0.78 -6.74 -15.76
CA PRO A 75 1.64 -5.75 -16.40
C PRO A 75 2.55 -5.06 -15.36
N LYS A 76 3.78 -4.73 -15.74
CA LYS A 76 4.77 -4.10 -14.84
C LYS A 76 4.44 -2.64 -14.55
N MET A 77 4.46 -2.25 -13.27
CA MET A 77 4.20 -0.87 -12.81
C MET A 77 2.86 -0.30 -13.32
N ALA A 78 1.86 -1.16 -13.45
CA ALA A 78 0.50 -0.83 -13.85
C ALA A 78 -0.40 -0.62 -12.64
N ILE A 79 -1.51 0.09 -12.85
CA ILE A 79 -2.47 0.45 -11.81
C ILE A 79 -3.42 -0.73 -11.62
N ILE A 80 -3.33 -1.36 -10.46
CA ILE A 80 -4.17 -2.49 -10.09
C ILE A 80 -5.47 -2.03 -9.44
N TYR A 81 -5.43 -0.94 -8.67
CA TYR A 81 -6.62 -0.28 -8.14
C TYR A 81 -6.38 1.21 -7.90
N ILE A 82 -7.48 1.94 -7.84
CA ILE A 82 -7.53 3.31 -7.37
C ILE A 82 -8.80 3.52 -6.54
N ALA A 83 -8.68 4.17 -5.40
CA ALA A 83 -9.76 4.30 -4.43
C ALA A 83 -9.74 5.67 -3.75
N ILE A 84 -10.92 6.18 -3.43
CA ILE A 84 -11.08 7.36 -2.60
C ILE A 84 -11.50 6.91 -1.21
N VAL A 85 -10.74 7.35 -0.20
CA VAL A 85 -11.07 7.10 1.18
C VAL A 85 -12.34 7.86 1.50
N ASP A 86 -13.38 7.14 1.87
CA ASP A 86 -14.64 7.74 2.28
C ASP A 86 -14.61 8.00 3.78
N GLU A 87 -14.14 7.00 4.54
CA GLU A 87 -14.15 7.01 5.99
C GLU A 87 -12.90 6.32 6.55
N VAL A 88 -12.46 6.74 7.73
CA VAL A 88 -11.42 6.06 8.49
C VAL A 88 -12.01 5.66 9.83
N MET A 89 -12.23 4.37 10.01
CA MET A 89 -12.81 3.80 11.23
C MET A 89 -11.68 3.36 12.16
N ASP A 90 -11.89 3.48 13.46
CA ASP A 90 -11.01 2.86 14.44
C ASP A 90 -11.50 1.42 14.66
N GLY A 91 -10.58 0.45 14.60
CA GLY A 91 -10.89 -0.97 14.58
C GLY A 91 -11.52 -1.49 15.86
N LYS A 92 -11.53 -0.67 16.92
CA LYS A 92 -12.31 -0.93 18.14
C LYS A 92 -13.80 -1.04 17.85
N ASP A 93 -14.29 -0.35 16.83
CA ASP A 93 -15.74 -0.22 16.59
C ASP A 93 -16.32 -1.44 15.84
N ASN A 94 -15.48 -2.25 15.17
CA ASN A 94 -15.96 -3.31 14.27
C ASN A 94 -15.26 -4.67 14.40
N PHE A 95 -14.10 -4.76 15.06
CA PHE A 95 -13.33 -6.01 15.19
C PHE A 95 -13.15 -6.34 16.68
N THR A 96 -14.24 -6.63 17.37
CA THR A 96 -14.27 -6.89 18.82
C THR A 96 -13.44 -8.10 19.24
N ASN A 97 -13.09 -9.01 18.32
CA ASN A 97 -12.46 -10.28 18.66
C ASN A 97 -10.94 -10.38 18.37
N VAL A 98 -10.30 -9.35 17.80
CA VAL A 98 -8.89 -9.48 17.32
C VAL A 98 -7.85 -8.89 18.28
N GLY A 99 -8.23 -8.44 19.48
CA GLY A 99 -7.28 -8.07 20.56
C GLY A 99 -6.27 -6.95 20.25
N ARG A 100 -6.28 -6.37 19.04
CA ARG A 100 -5.32 -5.36 18.59
C ARG A 100 -5.91 -3.98 18.76
N ASP A 101 -5.69 -3.39 19.93
CA ASP A 101 -5.93 -1.98 20.18
C ASP A 101 -5.22 -1.12 19.10
N ASN A 102 -5.99 -0.26 18.41
CA ASN A 102 -5.54 0.78 17.46
C ASN A 102 -5.34 0.37 15.98
N VAL A 103 -6.13 -0.58 15.46
CA VAL A 103 -6.16 -0.83 14.01
C VAL A 103 -7.07 0.16 13.30
N ARG A 104 -6.54 1.14 12.56
CA ARG A 104 -7.38 2.02 11.71
C ARG A 104 -7.76 1.29 10.43
N VAL A 105 -9.05 1.29 10.07
CA VAL A 105 -9.55 0.69 8.83
C VAL A 105 -9.97 1.80 7.87
N LEU A 106 -9.50 1.73 6.63
CA LEU A 106 -9.86 2.69 5.58
C LEU A 106 -10.99 2.08 4.76
N ILE A 107 -12.13 2.76 4.73
CA ILE A 107 -13.30 2.36 3.96
C ILE A 107 -13.35 3.21 2.70
N CYS A 108 -13.34 2.56 1.53
CA CYS A 108 -13.45 3.24 0.24
C CYS A 108 -14.66 2.70 -0.53
N ARG A 109 -15.72 3.49 -0.64
CA ARG A 109 -16.94 3.14 -1.40
C ARG A 109 -16.82 3.50 -2.89
N ASP A 110 -16.01 4.52 -3.22
CA ASP A 110 -15.69 4.89 -4.60
C ASP A 110 -14.29 4.39 -4.99
N PHE A 111 -14.27 3.25 -5.68
CA PHE A 111 -13.04 2.61 -6.14
C PHE A 111 -13.19 1.97 -7.52
N ARG A 112 -12.04 1.63 -8.08
CA ARG A 112 -11.85 0.93 -9.35
C ARG A 112 -10.80 -0.15 -9.13
N TYR A 113 -11.15 -1.41 -9.40
CA TYR A 113 -10.23 -2.55 -9.32
C TYR A 113 -10.13 -3.24 -10.67
N PHE A 114 -8.88 -3.40 -11.14
CA PHE A 114 -8.56 -3.86 -12.49
C PHE A 114 -8.01 -5.30 -12.52
N ALA A 115 -7.54 -5.85 -11.39
CA ALA A 115 -6.90 -7.17 -11.32
C ALA A 115 -5.85 -7.35 -12.44
N LYS A 116 -5.87 -8.49 -13.14
CA LYS A 116 -4.99 -8.80 -14.29
C LYS A 116 -5.18 -7.88 -15.51
N GLN A 117 -6.24 -7.06 -15.55
CA GLN A 117 -6.44 -6.00 -16.55
C GLN A 117 -5.87 -4.64 -16.06
N ALA A 118 -4.84 -4.69 -15.20
CA ALA A 118 -4.21 -3.49 -14.64
C ALA A 118 -3.85 -2.47 -15.73
N VAL A 119 -4.13 -1.20 -15.44
CA VAL A 119 -4.01 -0.12 -16.41
C VAL A 119 -2.59 0.44 -16.39
N GLU A 120 -1.88 0.34 -17.50
CA GLU A 120 -0.54 0.93 -17.61
C GLU A 120 -0.57 2.45 -17.41
N ILE A 121 0.50 2.99 -16.82
CA ILE A 121 0.67 4.44 -16.65
C ILE A 121 0.84 5.07 -18.04
N PRO A 122 -0.08 5.96 -18.49
CA PRO A 122 -0.03 6.53 -19.84
C PRO A 122 1.24 7.33 -20.11
N ASP A 123 1.63 7.45 -21.38
CA ASP A 123 2.84 8.20 -21.79
C ASP A 123 2.76 9.71 -21.48
N TRP A 124 1.56 10.26 -21.35
CA TRP A 124 1.37 11.65 -20.92
C TRP A 124 1.74 11.90 -19.46
N ALA A 125 2.02 10.84 -18.67
CA ALA A 125 2.37 10.90 -17.26
C ALA A 125 3.84 10.49 -16.97
N PRO A 126 4.84 11.16 -17.57
CA PRO A 126 6.23 10.78 -17.41
C PRO A 126 6.76 10.95 -15.98
N CYS A 127 6.26 11.94 -15.22
CA CYS A 127 6.73 12.15 -13.85
C CYS A 127 6.27 11.01 -12.93
N LEU A 128 5.05 10.52 -13.12
CA LEU A 128 4.54 9.34 -12.42
C LEU A 128 5.28 8.06 -12.79
N ARG A 129 5.62 7.88 -14.06
CA ARG A 129 6.44 6.74 -14.48
C ARG A 129 7.84 6.75 -13.85
N LYS A 130 8.47 7.92 -13.80
CA LYS A 130 9.76 8.09 -13.10
C LYS A 130 9.62 7.84 -11.60
N LEU A 131 8.52 8.31 -10.99
CA LEU A 131 8.24 8.08 -9.58
C LEU A 131 8.06 6.59 -9.28
N SER A 132 7.24 5.89 -10.05
CA SER A 132 6.96 4.46 -9.83
C SER A 132 8.22 3.60 -9.95
N GLN A 133 9.14 3.94 -10.86
CA GLN A 133 10.43 3.27 -10.99
C GLN A 133 11.36 3.50 -9.78
N LYS A 134 11.25 4.65 -9.12
CA LYS A 134 12.02 4.97 -7.90
C LYS A 134 11.40 4.38 -6.64
N MET A 135 10.13 3.97 -6.68
CA MET A 135 9.46 3.40 -5.52
C MET A 135 10.06 2.03 -5.18
N GLY A 136 10.62 1.93 -3.97
CA GLY A 136 10.98 0.65 -3.37
C GLY A 136 9.75 -0.16 -2.96
N ARG A 137 9.95 -1.44 -2.63
CA ARG A 137 8.88 -2.32 -2.17
C ARG A 137 8.18 -1.72 -0.94
N GLY A 138 6.85 -1.65 -1.00
CA GLY A 138 5.99 -1.38 0.16
C GLY A 138 6.02 0.02 0.77
N CYS A 139 6.76 0.99 0.21
CA CYS A 139 6.84 2.34 0.77
C CYS A 139 5.77 3.26 0.16
N PRO A 140 4.84 3.80 0.98
CA PRO A 140 3.89 4.77 0.47
C PRO A 140 4.58 6.10 0.22
N VAL A 141 4.51 6.61 -1.02
CA VAL A 141 5.06 7.91 -1.37
C VAL A 141 3.96 8.97 -1.31
N VAL A 142 4.22 10.02 -0.54
CA VAL A 142 3.43 11.26 -0.54
C VAL A 142 4.18 12.25 -1.40
N THR A 143 3.53 12.76 -2.43
CA THR A 143 4.18 13.71 -3.34
C THR A 143 3.46 15.04 -3.31
N ASN A 144 4.15 16.07 -2.79
CA ASN A 144 3.67 17.45 -2.84
C ASN A 144 4.14 18.19 -4.09
N GLU A 145 4.90 17.54 -4.97
CA GLU A 145 5.34 18.11 -6.23
C GLU A 145 4.11 18.38 -7.13
N SER A 146 3.99 19.63 -7.57
CA SER A 146 2.82 20.13 -8.29
C SER A 146 2.58 19.37 -9.60
N GLU A 147 3.64 19.03 -10.33
CA GLU A 147 3.60 18.29 -11.60
C GLU A 147 3.03 16.89 -11.42
N ILE A 148 3.58 16.11 -10.49
CA ILE A 148 3.09 14.77 -10.16
C ILE A 148 1.63 14.83 -9.70
N ARG A 149 1.26 15.84 -8.91
CA ARG A 149 -0.13 16.03 -8.47
C ARG A 149 -1.09 16.33 -9.64
N GLN A 150 -0.65 17.08 -10.64
CA GLN A 150 -1.44 17.31 -11.86
C GLN A 150 -1.62 16.03 -12.67
N GLU A 151 -0.55 15.26 -12.84
CA GLU A 151 -0.61 13.95 -13.50
C GLU A 151 -1.54 13.00 -12.76
N LEU A 152 -1.49 12.94 -11.44
CA LEU A 152 -2.38 12.10 -10.61
C LEU A 152 -3.85 12.50 -10.75
N LYS A 153 -4.16 13.80 -10.81
CA LYS A 153 -5.53 14.28 -11.06
C LYS A 153 -6.03 13.85 -12.45
N ARG A 154 -5.17 13.93 -13.48
CA ARG A 154 -5.50 13.45 -14.83
C ARG A 154 -5.65 11.92 -14.85
N LEU A 155 -4.80 11.22 -14.10
CA LEU A 155 -4.80 9.76 -14.01
C LEU A 155 -6.08 9.25 -13.37
N ARG A 156 -6.54 9.91 -12.31
CA ARG A 156 -7.83 9.63 -11.67
C ARG A 156 -8.98 9.77 -12.68
N LYS A 157 -9.04 10.86 -13.44
CA LYS A 157 -10.08 11.03 -14.46
C LYS A 157 -10.01 9.93 -15.54
N TYR A 158 -8.80 9.62 -16.00
CA TYR A 158 -8.55 8.59 -17.01
C TYR A 158 -8.92 7.18 -16.53
N THR A 159 -8.62 6.83 -15.27
CA THR A 159 -8.92 5.51 -14.70
C THR A 159 -10.42 5.32 -14.46
N TRP A 160 -11.16 6.38 -14.07
CA TRP A 160 -12.61 6.31 -13.93
C TRP A 160 -13.36 6.15 -15.26
N SER A 161 -12.74 6.49 -16.40
CA SER A 161 -13.31 6.25 -17.72
C SER A 161 -13.00 4.86 -18.28
N LYS A 162 -12.24 4.03 -17.56
CA LYS A 162 -11.96 2.64 -17.95
C LYS A 162 -12.98 1.70 -17.34
N GLU A 163 -13.26 0.63 -18.08
CA GLU A 163 -14.05 -0.48 -17.59
C GLU A 163 -13.28 -1.23 -16.50
N THR A 164 -13.98 -1.64 -15.45
CA THR A 164 -13.43 -2.40 -14.34
C THR A 164 -14.27 -3.64 -14.08
N ARG A 165 -13.60 -4.75 -13.70
CA ARG A 165 -14.28 -5.97 -13.24
C ARG A 165 -15.19 -5.70 -12.06
N TYR A 166 -14.73 -4.84 -11.15
CA TYR A 166 -15.52 -4.32 -10.04
C TYR A 166 -15.72 -2.83 -10.26
N THR A 167 -16.82 -2.50 -10.92
CA THR A 167 -17.43 -1.19 -10.77
C THR A 167 -18.45 -1.35 -9.67
N PRO A 168 -18.30 -0.73 -8.48
CA PRO A 168 -19.43 -0.65 -7.57
C PRO A 168 -20.58 -0.10 -8.41
N ILE A 169 -21.71 -0.83 -8.43
CA ILE A 169 -22.95 -0.34 -9.04
C ILE A 169 -23.06 1.07 -8.53
N ALA A 170 -23.00 2.06 -9.42
CA ALA A 170 -23.16 3.43 -9.04
C ALA A 170 -24.56 3.46 -8.42
N LEU A 171 -24.63 3.36 -7.08
CA LEU A 171 -25.78 3.78 -6.31
C LEU A 171 -26.03 5.15 -6.90
N GLY A 172 -27.13 5.25 -7.66
CA GLY A 172 -27.30 6.35 -8.58
C GLY A 172 -27.04 7.66 -7.85
N ASN A 173 -26.75 8.72 -8.60
CA ASN A 173 -26.81 10.09 -8.08
C ASN A 173 -28.25 10.43 -7.65
N GLY A 174 -28.87 9.63 -6.78
CA GLY A 174 -29.99 10.01 -5.98
C GLY A 174 -29.56 11.27 -5.24
N PRO A 175 -30.42 12.29 -5.21
CA PRO A 175 -30.13 13.55 -4.56
C PRO A 175 -29.57 13.27 -3.18
N ARG A 176 -28.40 13.85 -2.87
CA ARG A 176 -27.78 13.80 -1.54
C ARG A 176 -28.89 13.94 -0.50
N ARG A 177 -29.24 12.84 0.18
CA ARG A 177 -30.33 12.82 1.16
C ARG A 177 -30.03 13.91 2.19
N SER A 178 -30.78 15.00 2.12
CA SER A 178 -30.92 15.88 3.26
C SER A 178 -31.57 15.03 4.35
N SER A 179 -30.92 14.95 5.49
CA SER A 179 -31.37 14.28 6.70
C SER A 179 -32.81 14.67 7.07
N ARG A 180 -33.79 13.84 6.71
CA ARG A 180 -35.11 13.84 7.35
C ARG A 180 -35.87 12.56 7.02
N GLY A 181 -36.24 11.83 8.05
CA GLY A 181 -37.10 10.65 7.97
C GLY A 181 -36.48 9.48 8.72
N GLU A 182 -36.60 9.52 10.05
CA GLU A 182 -36.62 8.33 10.89
C GLU A 182 -37.86 7.54 10.46
N GLU A 183 -37.69 6.31 10.02
CA GLU A 183 -38.77 5.34 9.90
C GLU A 183 -38.24 4.02 10.45
N GLU A 184 -38.87 3.59 11.53
CA GLU A 184 -38.62 2.38 12.28
C GLU A 184 -38.70 1.16 11.35
N VAL A 185 -37.70 0.28 11.42
CA VAL A 185 -37.80 -1.06 10.84
C VAL A 185 -37.79 -2.03 12.01
N GLU A 186 -38.94 -2.68 12.16
CA GLU A 186 -39.21 -3.74 13.12
C GLU A 186 -38.27 -4.93 12.91
N GLU A 187 -37.50 -5.21 13.97
CA GLU A 187 -37.28 -6.49 14.63
C GLU A 187 -37.54 -7.77 13.79
N ALA A 188 -36.46 -8.33 13.24
CA ALA A 188 -36.38 -9.74 12.88
C ALA A 188 -35.32 -10.40 13.79
N SER A 189 -35.77 -11.09 14.83
CA SER A 189 -34.95 -11.94 15.67
C SER A 189 -34.85 -13.33 15.02
N GLU A 190 -33.73 -13.57 14.33
CA GLU A 190 -33.39 -14.88 13.79
C GLU A 190 -32.46 -15.61 14.77
N TYR A 191 -32.91 -16.78 15.20
CA TYR A 191 -32.29 -17.72 16.13
C TYR A 191 -30.95 -18.20 15.55
N PHE A 192 -29.83 -17.93 16.23
CA PHE A 192 -28.54 -18.54 15.92
C PHE A 192 -28.26 -19.65 16.94
N ASP A 193 -28.07 -20.88 16.45
CA ASP A 193 -27.71 -22.04 17.24
C ASP A 193 -26.28 -21.90 17.81
N GLU A 194 -26.16 -22.06 19.13
CA GLU A 194 -24.93 -21.87 19.94
C GLU A 194 -24.03 -23.13 19.98
N GLU A 195 -23.90 -23.87 18.89
CA GLU A 195 -23.07 -25.09 18.85
C GLU A 195 -22.00 -24.97 17.74
N ASP A 196 -20.93 -24.19 17.92
CA ASP A 196 -19.70 -24.24 17.08
C ASP A 196 -18.52 -23.39 17.63
N VAL A 197 -18.39 -23.18 18.96
CA VAL A 197 -17.37 -22.27 19.54
C VAL A 197 -16.09 -22.97 20.02
N GLU A 198 -16.04 -24.30 20.09
CA GLU A 198 -14.90 -25.02 20.69
C GLU A 198 -13.76 -25.41 19.73
N GLU A 199 -13.91 -25.28 18.40
CA GLU A 199 -12.83 -25.62 17.44
C GLU A 199 -11.88 -24.45 17.08
N ASP A 200 -12.19 -23.22 17.50
CA ASP A 200 -11.47 -22.00 17.09
C ASP A 200 -10.32 -21.57 18.04
N GLU A 201 -10.19 -22.21 19.20
CA GLU A 201 -9.09 -21.94 20.15
C GLU A 201 -7.83 -22.75 19.81
N GLU A 202 -7.96 -24.01 19.37
CA GLU A 202 -6.80 -24.87 19.08
C GLU A 202 -6.01 -24.39 17.85
N ARG A 203 -6.67 -23.72 16.90
CA ARG A 203 -6.01 -23.14 15.71
C ARG A 203 -5.19 -21.88 16.00
N LYS A 204 -5.48 -21.16 17.09
CA LYS A 204 -4.74 -19.94 17.46
C LYS A 204 -3.37 -20.25 18.05
N GLU A 205 -3.21 -21.37 18.74
CA GLU A 205 -1.92 -21.75 19.32
C GLU A 205 -0.89 -22.13 18.23
N GLU A 206 -1.33 -22.76 17.14
CA GLU A 206 -0.43 -23.11 16.02
C GLU A 206 0.04 -21.88 15.20
N GLU A 207 -0.74 -20.78 15.15
CA GLU A 207 -0.33 -19.56 14.44
C GLU A 207 0.68 -18.71 15.23
N GLU A 208 0.64 -18.74 16.57
CA GLU A 208 1.62 -18.03 17.41
C GLU A 208 3.03 -18.64 17.32
N ASP A 209 3.13 -19.97 17.25
CA ASP A 209 4.42 -20.67 17.13
C ASP A 209 5.16 -20.34 15.81
N VAL A 210 4.43 -20.03 14.72
CA VAL A 210 5.04 -19.67 13.42
C VAL A 210 5.59 -18.24 13.42
N GLU A 211 4.93 -17.30 14.11
CA GLU A 211 5.41 -15.91 14.18
C GLU A 211 6.73 -15.78 14.98
N GLU A 212 6.91 -16.57 16.05
CA GLU A 212 8.14 -16.55 16.86
C GLU A 212 9.38 -17.02 16.07
N ASP A 213 9.23 -18.04 15.22
CA ASP A 213 10.32 -18.57 14.41
C ASP A 213 10.78 -17.59 13.32
N GLU A 214 9.85 -16.83 12.72
CA GLU A 214 10.19 -15.79 11.74
C GLU A 214 10.97 -14.62 12.38
N GLU A 215 10.55 -14.17 13.57
CA GLU A 215 11.26 -13.10 14.29
C GLU A 215 12.65 -13.57 14.75
N MET A 216 12.77 -14.82 15.20
CA MET A 216 14.06 -15.42 15.56
C MET A 216 14.99 -15.53 14.34
N GLU A 217 14.47 -15.84 13.15
CA GLU A 217 15.28 -15.88 11.94
C GLU A 217 15.71 -14.48 11.48
N GLU A 218 14.85 -13.47 11.58
CA GLU A 218 15.19 -12.10 11.21
C GLU A 218 16.28 -11.52 12.13
N THR A 219 16.20 -11.77 13.44
CA THR A 219 17.26 -11.38 14.39
C THR A 219 18.59 -12.09 14.12
N ARG A 220 18.57 -13.38 13.73
CA ARG A 220 19.77 -14.12 13.27
C ARG A 220 20.35 -13.50 12.00
N LYS A 221 19.53 -13.08 11.03
CA LYS A 221 19.97 -12.39 9.79
C LYS A 221 20.64 -11.04 10.12
N ILE A 222 20.09 -10.26 11.04
CA ILE A 222 20.68 -8.98 11.47
C ILE A 222 22.03 -9.20 12.15
N ARG A 223 22.15 -10.19 13.05
CA ARG A 223 23.43 -10.54 13.69
C ARG A 223 24.49 -10.94 12.65
N ARG A 224 24.15 -11.78 11.67
CA ARG A 224 25.06 -12.18 10.57
C ARG A 224 25.55 -10.99 9.75
N ARG A 225 24.68 -10.00 9.46
CA ARG A 225 25.05 -8.78 8.73
C ARG A 225 26.01 -7.89 9.55
N LYS A 226 25.77 -7.73 10.85
CA LYS A 226 26.67 -6.97 11.74
C LYS A 226 28.06 -7.63 11.80
N THR A 227 28.15 -8.95 11.96
CA THR A 227 29.43 -9.65 11.99
C THR A 227 30.21 -9.51 10.68
N ARG A 228 29.54 -9.63 9.53
CA ARG A 228 30.17 -9.42 8.22
C ARG A 228 30.72 -8.01 8.05
N ARG A 229 30.01 -6.98 8.54
CA ARG A 229 30.48 -5.59 8.46
C ARG A 229 31.75 -5.39 9.29
N VAL A 230 31.79 -5.92 10.51
CA VAL A 230 33.00 -5.85 11.36
C VAL A 230 34.19 -6.56 10.70
N GLN A 231 33.97 -7.72 10.08
CA GLN A 231 35.03 -8.43 9.34
C GLN A 231 35.54 -7.62 8.15
N LEU A 232 34.64 -6.95 7.42
CA LEU A 232 34.99 -6.15 6.24
C LEU A 232 35.75 -4.87 6.64
N ASP A 233 35.32 -4.21 7.73
CA ASP A 233 36.03 -3.05 8.29
C ASP A 233 37.43 -3.44 8.81
N HIS A 234 37.57 -4.62 9.41
CA HIS A 234 38.87 -5.16 9.84
C HIS A 234 39.78 -5.47 8.64
N ALA A 235 39.22 -6.06 7.58
CA ALA A 235 39.96 -6.34 6.34
C ALA A 235 40.43 -5.04 5.66
N LEU A 236 39.59 -4.01 5.60
CA LEU A 236 39.95 -2.70 5.03
C LEU A 236 41.05 -2.00 5.85
N LYS A 237 40.97 -2.03 7.18
CA LYS A 237 42.03 -1.50 8.05
C LYS A 237 43.36 -2.21 7.82
N ASN A 238 43.35 -3.54 7.72
CA ASN A 238 44.58 -4.30 7.44
C ASN A 238 45.11 -4.04 6.04
N ALA A 239 44.26 -3.85 5.03
CA ALA A 239 44.69 -3.48 3.68
C ALA A 239 45.36 -2.10 3.64
N SER A 240 44.89 -1.14 4.45
CA SER A 240 45.50 0.20 4.51
C SER A 240 46.89 0.24 5.14
N VAL A 241 47.26 -0.76 5.95
CA VAL A 241 48.59 -0.85 6.58
C VAL A 241 49.66 -1.32 5.58
N TRP A 242 49.28 -1.91 4.45
CA TRP A 242 50.21 -2.42 3.44
C TRP A 242 50.68 -1.39 2.40
N VAL A 243 50.23 -0.13 2.48
CA VAL A 243 50.53 0.90 1.44
C VAL A 243 51.74 1.78 1.79
N ASP A 244 52.25 1.76 3.03
CA ASP A 244 53.40 2.61 3.43
C ASP A 244 54.77 1.90 3.38
N GLY A 245 54.83 0.68 2.83
CA GLY A 245 56.08 -0.02 2.53
C GLY A 245 56.53 0.23 1.10
N GLY A 246 57.23 1.33 0.87
CA GLY A 246 57.59 1.87 -0.44
C GLY A 246 58.03 0.85 -1.50
N TRP A 247 57.40 0.95 -2.68
CA TRP A 247 58.00 0.47 -3.92
C TRP A 247 58.80 1.61 -4.54
N SER A 248 60.11 1.40 -4.47
CA SER A 248 61.17 2.18 -5.12
C SER A 248 60.82 2.55 -6.55
N THR A 249 60.90 3.84 -6.86
CA THR A 249 60.89 4.39 -8.22
C THR A 249 62.17 3.97 -8.95
N ASN A 250 62.05 3.11 -9.97
CA ASN A 250 63.01 2.99 -11.06
C ASN A 250 62.18 3.11 -12.36
N GLU A 251 62.27 4.23 -13.07
CA GLU A 251 63.23 4.50 -14.15
C GLU A 251 62.77 3.96 -15.52
N ALA A 252 62.91 4.85 -16.52
CA ALA A 252 62.95 4.58 -17.96
C ALA A 252 61.64 4.10 -18.64
N ALA A 253 61.24 4.53 -19.83
CA ALA A 253 61.79 5.39 -20.87
C ALA A 253 60.57 5.93 -21.65
N ASP A 254 60.53 7.21 -22.00
CA ASP A 254 60.91 7.68 -23.35
C ASP A 254 60.47 6.73 -24.48
N ASN A 255 59.36 7.06 -25.15
CA ASN A 255 59.33 6.85 -26.60
C ASN A 255 58.39 7.82 -27.32
N SER A 256 59.09 8.64 -28.09
CA SER A 256 58.64 9.59 -29.09
C SER A 256 57.72 9.04 -30.18
N SER A 257 57.00 9.98 -30.81
CA SER A 257 56.70 10.00 -32.25
C SER A 257 55.81 8.91 -32.84
N LEU A 258 54.57 9.28 -33.21
CA LEU A 258 54.06 8.96 -34.54
C LEU A 258 52.92 9.91 -34.95
N LYS A 259 53.30 10.88 -35.79
CA LYS A 259 52.40 11.54 -36.75
C LYS A 259 52.16 10.55 -37.90
N VAL A 260 50.89 10.29 -38.25
CA VAL A 260 50.52 9.91 -39.62
C VAL A 260 49.24 10.67 -39.98
N ARG A 261 49.21 11.10 -41.23
CA ARG A 261 48.32 12.03 -41.92
C ARG A 261 46.82 11.71 -41.83
#